data_AF-A0A7S2KQ45-F1
#
_entry.id   AF-A0A7S2KQ45-F1
#
_cell.length_a   1.000
_cell.length_b   1.000
_cell.length_c   1.000
_cell.angle_alpha   90.00
_cell.angle_beta   90.00
_cell.angle_gamma   90.00
#
_symmetry.space_group_name_H-M   'P 1'
#
loop_
_entity.id
_entity.type
_entity.pdbx_description
1 polymer ?
#
loop_
_entity_poly.entity_id
_entity_poly.type
_entity_poly.pdbx_seq_one_letter_code
_entity_poly.pdbx_strand_id
1 'polypeptide(L)'
;MKVFLHYEDNEDSSLHKTLKITLPKSWKTGPTEKLLGQFVESYNQSHEDAKLDMTVMHIETDAENEKRIPLASDAIVIDVIPDRGNVYICHGPSKTLEEEEREKREAAERKKEERARTVQCTHYGCKNRFPRGGPYPKCQYHARPPVFHETAKFWACCPHKKSYDFEIFENIPGCQEGICSEEKVEEQKQFLGGCDLREELHGKGSELKSIDDFNRVQQGGAPVLDRLKSVFTELDIEAELFDQVVDGLRMEYGEDN
;
A
#
# COMPACT_ATOMS: atom_id res chain seq x y z
N MET A 1 1.18 -30.27 -25.06
CA MET A 1 0.95 -28.83 -25.07
C MET A 1 0.55 -28.45 -26.48
N LYS A 2 -0.63 -27.90 -26.63
CA LYS A 2 -1.12 -27.32 -27.89
C LYS A 2 -1.16 -25.81 -27.73
N VAL A 3 -0.84 -25.07 -28.77
CA VAL A 3 -0.96 -23.60 -28.79
C VAL A 3 -1.65 -23.18 -30.07
N PHE A 4 -2.35 -22.05 -30.01
CA PHE A 4 -3.01 -21.44 -31.15
C PHE A 4 -2.29 -20.13 -31.47
N LEU A 5 -1.77 -20.00 -32.68
CA LEU A 5 -1.04 -18.83 -33.15
C LEU A 5 -1.96 -18.06 -34.08
N HIS A 6 -2.32 -16.83 -33.71
CA HIS A 6 -3.26 -15.97 -34.40
C HIS A 6 -2.53 -14.76 -34.98
N TYR A 7 -2.71 -14.51 -36.26
CA TYR A 7 -2.32 -13.26 -36.88
C TYR A 7 -3.57 -12.56 -37.39
N GLU A 8 -3.95 -11.50 -36.71
CA GLU A 8 -5.15 -10.70 -36.97
C GLU A 8 -4.82 -9.21 -37.05
N ASP A 9 -3.54 -8.84 -36.98
CA ASP A 9 -3.03 -7.47 -36.85
C ASP A 9 -2.98 -6.69 -38.19
N ASN A 10 -3.82 -7.08 -39.15
CA ASN A 10 -4.02 -6.32 -40.39
C ASN A 10 -5.49 -5.96 -40.55
N GLU A 11 -5.72 -4.81 -41.19
CA GLU A 11 -7.05 -4.35 -41.57
C GLU A 11 -7.75 -5.31 -42.54
N ASP A 12 -6.97 -6.05 -43.34
CA ASP A 12 -7.48 -7.03 -44.29
C ASP A 12 -7.66 -8.41 -43.63
N SER A 13 -8.92 -8.82 -43.45
CA SER A 13 -9.26 -10.15 -42.93
C SER A 13 -8.77 -11.31 -43.81
N SER A 14 -8.46 -11.09 -45.10
CA SER A 14 -7.92 -12.13 -45.97
C SER A 14 -6.49 -12.53 -45.62
N LEU A 15 -5.76 -11.64 -44.95
CA LEU A 15 -4.41 -11.87 -44.46
C LEU A 15 -4.39 -12.52 -43.07
N HIS A 16 -5.57 -12.74 -42.46
CA HIS A 16 -5.66 -13.38 -41.15
C HIS A 16 -5.29 -14.85 -41.25
N LYS A 17 -4.47 -15.31 -40.32
CA LYS A 17 -4.04 -16.71 -40.29
C LYS A 17 -4.02 -17.24 -38.87
N THR A 18 -4.68 -18.37 -38.66
CA THR A 18 -4.62 -19.11 -37.40
C THR A 18 -3.92 -20.46 -37.61
N LEU A 19 -2.89 -20.74 -36.83
CA LEU A 19 -2.16 -22.01 -36.84
C LEU A 19 -2.29 -22.71 -35.50
N LYS A 20 -2.78 -23.95 -35.52
CA LYS A 20 -2.84 -24.82 -34.35
C LYS A 20 -1.63 -25.75 -34.34
N ILE A 21 -0.71 -25.57 -33.40
CA ILE A 21 0.51 -26.36 -33.30
C ILE A 21 0.48 -27.26 -32.07
N THR A 22 0.83 -28.54 -32.25
CA THR A 22 1.12 -29.44 -31.13
C THR A 22 2.62 -29.41 -30.87
N LEU A 23 3.03 -28.85 -29.74
CA LEU A 23 4.44 -28.56 -29.47
C LEU A 23 5.24 -29.83 -29.12
N PRO A 24 6.37 -30.10 -29.81
CA PRO A 24 7.29 -31.17 -29.45
C PRO A 24 7.99 -30.84 -28.12
N LYS A 25 8.54 -31.87 -27.45
CA LYS A 25 9.14 -31.72 -26.10
C LYS A 25 10.25 -30.67 -26.06
N SER A 26 11.08 -30.58 -27.10
CA SER A 26 12.20 -29.63 -27.21
C SER A 26 11.76 -28.17 -27.36
N TRP A 27 10.52 -27.91 -27.78
CA TRP A 27 10.01 -26.54 -27.95
C TRP A 27 9.33 -26.03 -26.69
N LYS A 28 8.75 -26.93 -25.88
CA LYS A 28 8.13 -26.55 -24.60
C LYS A 28 9.13 -25.88 -23.65
N THR A 29 10.36 -26.41 -23.61
CA THR A 29 11.46 -25.86 -22.80
C THR A 29 12.37 -24.93 -23.62
N GLY A 30 11.94 -24.55 -24.83
CA GLY A 30 12.69 -23.67 -25.71
C GLY A 30 12.17 -22.24 -25.66
N PRO A 31 12.87 -21.32 -26.33
CA PRO A 31 12.47 -19.93 -26.42
C PRO A 31 11.20 -19.77 -27.27
N THR A 32 10.39 -18.78 -26.91
CA THR A 32 9.20 -18.32 -27.64
C THR A 32 9.48 -17.90 -29.07
N GLU A 33 10.69 -17.40 -29.39
CA GLU A 33 11.12 -17.04 -30.75
C GLU A 33 10.91 -18.17 -31.75
N LYS A 34 11.04 -19.44 -31.33
CA LYS A 34 10.80 -20.60 -32.21
C LYS A 34 9.36 -20.68 -32.70
N LEU A 35 8.39 -20.23 -31.88
CA LEU A 35 6.98 -20.18 -32.27
C LEU A 35 6.75 -19.13 -33.34
N LEU A 36 7.38 -17.95 -33.18
CA LEU A 36 7.30 -16.86 -34.15
C LEU A 36 7.94 -17.28 -35.48
N GLY A 37 9.13 -17.86 -35.46
CA GLY A 37 9.80 -18.33 -36.67
C GLY A 37 8.97 -19.37 -37.43
N GLN A 38 8.41 -20.35 -36.72
CA GLN A 38 7.53 -21.36 -37.32
C GLN A 38 6.27 -20.74 -37.94
N PHE A 39 5.71 -19.72 -37.30
CA PHE A 39 4.54 -19.00 -37.83
C PHE A 39 4.90 -18.24 -39.10
N VAL A 40 5.96 -17.43 -39.07
CA VAL A 40 6.41 -16.61 -40.20
C VAL A 40 6.76 -17.47 -41.40
N GLU A 41 7.48 -18.58 -41.20
CA GLU A 41 7.79 -19.53 -42.26
C GLU A 41 6.51 -20.09 -42.89
N SER A 42 5.56 -20.56 -42.07
CA SER A 42 4.29 -21.07 -42.57
C SER A 42 3.46 -19.98 -43.27
N TYR A 43 3.47 -18.75 -42.77
CA TYR A 43 2.75 -17.62 -43.33
C TYR A 43 3.30 -17.25 -44.72
N ASN A 44 4.61 -17.09 -44.84
CA ASN A 44 5.29 -16.70 -46.07
C ASN A 44 5.22 -17.76 -47.17
N GLN A 45 5.05 -19.04 -46.80
CA GLN A 45 4.77 -20.12 -47.76
C GLN A 45 3.41 -19.96 -48.45
N SER A 46 2.41 -19.38 -47.77
CA SER A 46 1.06 -19.20 -48.31
C SER A 46 0.75 -17.78 -48.79
N HIS A 47 1.64 -16.81 -48.52
CA HIS A 47 1.44 -15.40 -48.84
C HIS A 47 2.71 -14.82 -49.47
N GLU A 48 2.81 -14.89 -50.80
CA GLU A 48 3.97 -14.42 -51.55
C GLU A 48 4.03 -12.88 -51.63
N ASP A 49 2.87 -12.23 -51.72
CA ASP A 49 2.76 -10.76 -51.89
C ASP A 49 2.84 -9.97 -50.58
N ALA A 50 2.65 -10.62 -49.43
CA ALA A 50 2.56 -9.99 -48.11
C ALA A 50 3.49 -10.65 -47.07
N LYS A 51 4.77 -10.85 -47.40
CA LYS A 51 5.70 -11.57 -46.51
C LYS A 51 5.92 -10.85 -45.18
N LEU A 52 5.95 -11.63 -44.10
CA LEU A 52 6.32 -11.19 -42.76
C LEU A 52 7.82 -11.34 -42.54
N ASP A 53 8.41 -10.39 -41.83
CA ASP A 53 9.80 -10.44 -41.38
C ASP A 53 9.83 -10.63 -39.86
N MET A 54 10.56 -11.63 -39.37
CA MET A 54 10.68 -11.92 -37.94
C MET A 54 11.22 -10.74 -37.12
N THR A 55 12.06 -9.87 -37.71
CA THR A 55 12.71 -8.78 -36.96
C THR A 55 11.75 -7.68 -36.52
N VAL A 56 10.62 -7.54 -37.22
CA VAL A 56 9.59 -6.52 -36.97
C VAL A 56 8.33 -7.12 -36.37
N MET A 57 8.38 -8.36 -35.88
CA MET A 57 7.24 -9.04 -35.28
C MET A 57 7.56 -9.49 -33.86
N HIS A 58 6.52 -9.52 -33.03
CA HIS A 58 6.57 -10.09 -31.69
C HIS A 58 5.31 -10.90 -31.41
N ILE A 59 5.33 -11.61 -30.29
CA ILE A 59 4.19 -12.41 -29.87
C ILE A 59 3.63 -11.90 -28.55
N GLU A 60 2.31 -11.97 -28.42
CA GLU A 60 1.58 -11.65 -27.21
C GLU A 60 0.74 -12.86 -26.77
N THR A 61 0.45 -12.96 -25.47
CA THR A 61 -0.48 -13.98 -24.93
C THR A 61 -1.65 -13.31 -24.25
N ASP A 62 -2.78 -14.03 -24.17
CA ASP A 62 -3.91 -13.63 -23.33
C ASP A 62 -3.51 -13.57 -21.86
N ALA A 63 -3.96 -12.52 -21.17
CA ALA A 63 -3.90 -12.41 -19.71
C ALA A 63 -5.30 -12.52 -19.10
N GLU A 64 -5.35 -12.72 -17.78
CA GLU A 64 -6.59 -12.87 -17.00
C GLU A 64 -7.58 -11.69 -17.14
N ASN A 65 -7.13 -10.51 -17.59
CA ASN A 65 -7.92 -9.28 -17.70
C ASN A 65 -8.25 -8.88 -19.14
N GLU A 66 -8.33 -9.82 -20.09
CA GLU A 66 -8.58 -9.58 -21.53
C GLU A 66 -7.55 -8.65 -22.21
N LYS A 67 -6.44 -8.38 -21.53
CA LYS A 67 -5.33 -7.59 -22.06
C LYS A 67 -4.26 -8.52 -22.60
N ARG A 68 -3.79 -8.27 -23.81
CA ARG A 68 -2.65 -8.98 -24.39
C ARG A 68 -1.36 -8.53 -23.70
N ILE A 69 -0.49 -9.49 -23.38
CA ILE A 69 0.82 -9.25 -22.78
C ILE A 69 1.89 -9.65 -23.78
N PRO A 70 2.80 -8.74 -24.17
CA PRO A 70 3.94 -9.09 -25.01
C PRO A 70 4.88 -10.04 -24.27
N LEU A 71 5.38 -11.04 -25.00
CA LEU A 71 6.32 -12.02 -24.49
C LEU A 71 7.72 -11.73 -25.02
N ALA A 72 8.70 -11.82 -24.13
CA ALA A 72 10.11 -11.78 -24.53
C ALA A 72 10.45 -12.96 -25.46
N SER A 73 11.38 -12.76 -26.39
CA SER A 73 11.80 -13.74 -27.41
C SER A 73 12.53 -14.96 -26.85
N ASP A 74 13.23 -14.79 -25.74
CA ASP A 74 14.00 -15.81 -25.01
C ASP A 74 13.23 -16.42 -23.84
N ALA A 75 11.97 -16.03 -23.62
CA ALA A 75 11.12 -16.61 -22.60
C ALA A 75 10.82 -18.09 -22.88
N ILE A 76 10.72 -18.89 -21.83
CA ILE A 76 10.46 -20.33 -21.93
C ILE A 76 8.96 -20.57 -22.16
N VAL A 77 8.61 -21.21 -23.28
CA VAL A 77 7.21 -21.40 -23.71
C VAL A 77 6.31 -21.99 -22.63
N ILE A 78 6.74 -23.04 -21.92
CA ILE A 78 5.91 -23.70 -20.89
C ILE A 78 5.67 -22.83 -19.65
N ASP A 79 6.53 -21.84 -19.41
CA ASP A 79 6.43 -20.96 -18.24
C ASP A 79 5.49 -19.78 -18.50
N VAL A 80 5.41 -19.32 -19.77
CA VAL A 80 4.65 -18.12 -20.14
C VAL A 80 3.32 -18.41 -20.85
N ILE A 81 3.19 -19.54 -21.53
CA ILE A 81 1.99 -19.89 -22.30
C ILE A 81 1.33 -21.13 -21.66
N PRO A 82 0.02 -21.08 -21.34
CA PRO A 82 -0.70 -22.25 -20.81
C PRO A 82 -1.00 -23.29 -21.90
N ASP A 83 -1.31 -24.54 -21.51
CA ASP A 83 -1.77 -25.54 -22.49
C ASP A 83 -3.08 -25.10 -23.13
N ARG A 84 -3.14 -25.17 -24.47
CA ARG A 84 -4.20 -24.61 -25.31
C ARG A 84 -4.32 -23.08 -25.24
N GLY A 85 -3.28 -22.38 -24.82
CA GLY A 85 -3.21 -20.91 -24.85
C GLY A 85 -3.22 -20.34 -26.27
N ASN A 86 -3.79 -19.14 -26.39
CA ASN A 86 -3.74 -18.33 -27.60
C ASN A 86 -2.51 -17.42 -27.55
N VAL A 87 -1.83 -17.35 -28.69
CA VAL A 87 -0.66 -16.51 -28.91
C VAL A 87 -0.97 -15.66 -30.14
N TYR A 88 -0.82 -14.35 -30.01
CA TYR A 88 -1.10 -13.39 -31.06
C TYR A 88 0.21 -12.89 -31.64
N ILE A 89 0.32 -12.86 -32.97
CA ILE A 89 1.44 -12.29 -33.68
C ILE A 89 1.10 -10.83 -33.98
N CYS A 90 1.94 -9.91 -33.55
CA CYS A 90 1.73 -8.48 -33.64
C CYS A 90 2.94 -7.77 -34.28
N HIS A 91 2.68 -6.64 -34.94
CA HIS A 91 3.71 -5.78 -35.51
C HIS A 91 4.49 -5.06 -34.40
N GLY A 92 5.82 -5.04 -34.54
CA GLY A 92 6.77 -4.45 -33.60
C GLY A 92 7.90 -5.43 -33.25
N PRO A 93 9.11 -4.93 -32.96
CA PRO A 93 10.26 -5.79 -32.69
C PRO A 93 10.07 -6.61 -31.40
N SER A 94 10.45 -7.89 -31.46
CA SER A 94 10.56 -8.72 -30.26
C SER A 94 11.66 -8.20 -29.34
N LYS A 95 11.42 -8.24 -28.02
CA LYS A 95 12.41 -7.88 -27.00
C LYS A 95 12.88 -9.12 -26.27
N THR A 96 14.12 -9.12 -25.79
CA THR A 96 14.61 -10.15 -24.86
C THR A 96 14.24 -9.81 -23.42
N LEU A 97 14.31 -10.80 -22.52
CA LEU A 97 14.09 -10.59 -21.08
C LEU A 97 15.08 -9.55 -20.53
N GLU A 98 16.34 -9.59 -20.95
CA GLU A 98 17.35 -8.60 -20.54
C GLU A 98 17.01 -7.18 -21.01
N GLU A 99 16.47 -7.03 -22.22
CA GLU A 99 16.02 -5.73 -22.74
C GLU A 99 14.81 -5.21 -21.96
N GLU A 100 13.82 -6.05 -21.68
CA GLU A 100 12.67 -5.67 -20.87
C GLU A 100 13.08 -5.25 -19.45
N GLU A 101 13.97 -6.00 -18.81
CA GLU A 101 14.48 -5.68 -17.48
C GLU A 101 15.26 -4.37 -17.48
N ARG A 102 16.08 -4.12 -18.51
CA ARG A 102 16.80 -2.87 -18.68
C ARG A 102 15.84 -1.69 -18.85
N GLU A 103 14.84 -1.82 -19.72
CA GLU A 103 13.81 -0.77 -19.89
C GLU A 103 13.04 -0.49 -18.59
N LYS A 104 12.68 -1.54 -17.84
CA LYS A 104 12.02 -1.41 -16.52
C LYS A 104 12.93 -0.68 -15.53
N ARG A 105 14.22 -1.03 -15.49
CA ARG A 105 15.21 -0.37 -14.62
C ARG A 105 15.41 1.09 -14.99
N GLU A 106 15.61 1.40 -16.27
CA GLU A 106 15.75 2.77 -16.74
C GLU A 106 14.47 3.58 -16.51
N ALA A 107 13.29 3.00 -16.69
CA ALA A 107 12.02 3.66 -16.40
C ALA A 107 11.87 3.94 -14.90
N ALA A 108 12.29 3.01 -14.03
CA ALA A 108 12.32 3.21 -12.59
C ALA A 108 13.32 4.31 -12.19
N GLU A 109 14.50 4.35 -12.83
CA GLU A 109 15.51 5.39 -12.61
C GLU A 109 15.02 6.76 -13.07
N ARG A 110 14.42 6.86 -14.27
CA ARG A 110 13.77 8.09 -14.76
C ARG A 110 12.69 8.58 -13.79
N LYS A 111 11.82 7.69 -13.31
CA LYS A 111 10.80 8.03 -12.30
C LYS A 111 11.42 8.47 -10.97
N LYS A 112 12.52 7.84 -10.55
CA LYS A 112 13.25 8.21 -9.33
C LYS A 112 13.89 9.58 -9.47
N GLU A 113 14.52 9.87 -10.60
CA GLU A 113 15.10 11.18 -10.91
C GLU A 113 14.04 12.27 -10.98
N GLU A 114 12.92 12.01 -11.67
CA GLU A 114 11.77 12.92 -11.70
C GLU A 114 11.28 13.18 -10.27
N ARG A 115 11.14 12.13 -9.45
CA ARG A 115 10.75 12.25 -8.05
C ARG A 115 11.74 13.04 -7.20
N ALA A 116 13.03 12.96 -7.51
CA ALA A 116 14.08 13.72 -6.83
C ALA A 116 14.09 15.20 -7.22
N ARG A 117 13.82 15.53 -8.50
CA ARG A 117 13.80 16.90 -9.03
C ARG A 117 12.51 17.67 -8.70
N THR A 118 11.45 16.95 -8.36
CA THR A 118 10.14 17.53 -8.04
C THR A 118 9.74 17.32 -6.58
N VAL A 119 9.00 18.26 -6.05
CA VAL A 119 8.39 18.22 -4.71
C VAL A 119 6.88 18.13 -4.84
N GLN A 120 6.25 17.54 -3.84
CA GLN A 120 4.80 17.41 -3.77
C GLN A 120 4.23 18.61 -3.00
N CYS A 121 3.08 19.12 -3.46
CA CYS A 121 2.34 20.16 -2.75
C CYS A 121 2.04 19.74 -1.31
N THR A 122 2.18 20.67 -0.37
CA THR A 122 1.93 20.42 1.06
C THR A 122 0.48 20.60 1.48
N HIS A 123 -0.37 21.19 0.62
CA HIS A 123 -1.80 21.36 0.89
C HIS A 123 -2.57 20.03 0.85
N TYR A 124 -3.57 19.88 1.72
CA TYR A 124 -4.34 18.65 1.84
C TYR A 124 -5.15 18.34 0.58
N GLY A 125 -5.08 17.09 0.12
CA GLY A 125 -5.81 16.61 -1.06
C GLY A 125 -5.20 17.02 -2.41
N CYS A 126 -4.17 17.87 -2.43
CA CYS A 126 -3.48 18.22 -3.67
C CYS A 126 -2.47 17.12 -4.06
N LYS A 127 -2.59 16.59 -5.28
CA LYS A 127 -1.70 15.55 -5.82
C LYS A 127 -0.63 16.10 -6.77
N ASN A 128 -0.54 17.43 -6.92
CA ASN A 128 0.41 18.06 -7.82
C ASN A 128 1.85 17.92 -7.32
N ARG A 129 2.75 17.65 -8.26
CA ARG A 129 4.21 17.70 -8.05
C ARG A 129 4.81 18.73 -9.01
N PHE A 130 5.77 19.50 -8.53
CA PHE A 130 6.37 20.62 -9.28
C PHE A 130 7.87 20.72 -8.95
N PRO A 131 8.70 21.38 -9.80
CA PRO A 131 10.13 21.52 -9.53
C PRO A 131 10.38 22.31 -8.23
N ARG A 132 11.47 21.99 -7.53
CA ARG A 132 11.88 22.75 -6.33
C ARG A 132 12.13 24.21 -6.68
N GLY A 133 11.56 25.12 -5.90
CA GLY A 133 11.65 26.57 -6.17
C GLY A 133 10.69 27.09 -7.26
N GLY A 134 9.75 26.26 -7.73
CA GLY A 134 8.72 26.65 -8.70
C GLY A 134 9.09 26.38 -10.17
N PRO A 135 8.21 26.71 -11.14
CA PRO A 135 6.95 27.44 -11.00
C PRO A 135 5.88 26.64 -10.24
N TYR A 136 5.10 27.34 -9.41
CA TYR A 136 4.05 26.73 -8.60
C TYR A 136 2.72 26.72 -9.37
N PRO A 137 2.12 25.54 -9.64
CA PRO A 137 0.85 25.47 -10.35
C PRO A 137 -0.33 25.90 -9.45
N LYS A 138 -1.47 26.19 -10.09
CA LYS A 138 -2.75 26.37 -9.38
C LYS A 138 -3.07 25.12 -8.56
N CYS A 139 -3.61 25.33 -7.37
CA CYS A 139 -3.89 24.30 -6.37
C CYS A 139 -5.37 24.32 -6.02
N GLN A 140 -6.03 23.16 -6.07
CA GLN A 140 -7.32 22.94 -5.43
C GLN A 140 -7.11 21.99 -4.25
N TYR A 141 -7.44 22.45 -3.05
CA TYR A 141 -7.06 21.76 -1.82
C TYR A 141 -8.11 21.91 -0.72
N HIS A 142 -7.93 21.12 0.35
CA HIS A 142 -8.72 21.16 1.56
C HIS A 142 -8.00 21.96 2.65
N ALA A 143 -8.71 22.86 3.31
CA ALA A 143 -8.11 23.74 4.32
C ALA A 143 -7.75 23.02 5.63
N ARG A 144 -8.36 21.85 5.87
CA ARG A 144 -8.32 21.14 7.14
C ARG A 144 -8.00 19.65 6.93
N PRO A 145 -7.45 18.98 7.95
CA PRO A 145 -7.05 17.57 7.87
C PRO A 145 -8.22 16.61 7.59
N PRO A 146 -7.92 15.36 7.21
CA PRO A 146 -8.92 14.32 7.06
C PRO A 146 -9.48 13.87 8.41
N VAL A 147 -10.71 13.38 8.41
CA VAL A 147 -11.42 12.83 9.57
C VAL A 147 -11.92 11.45 9.20
N PHE A 148 -11.60 10.47 10.05
CA PHE A 148 -12.05 9.09 9.94
C PHE A 148 -12.85 8.74 11.19
N HIS A 149 -14.17 8.57 11.05
CA HIS A 149 -15.08 8.27 12.16
C HIS A 149 -16.16 7.31 11.70
N GLU A 150 -16.42 6.24 12.47
CA GLU A 150 -17.47 5.26 12.16
C GLU A 150 -17.48 4.79 10.70
N THR A 151 -16.30 4.41 10.18
CA THR A 151 -16.05 4.00 8.78
C THR A 151 -16.20 5.09 7.71
N ALA A 152 -16.81 6.23 8.05
CA ALA A 152 -16.90 7.41 7.20
C ALA A 152 -15.57 8.18 7.17
N LYS A 153 -15.21 8.65 5.97
CA LYS A 153 -13.97 9.34 5.63
C LYS A 153 -14.34 10.65 4.96
N PHE A 154 -13.86 11.77 5.49
CA PHE A 154 -14.15 13.10 4.96
C PHE A 154 -13.08 14.11 5.34
N TRP A 155 -13.05 15.26 4.68
CA TRP A 155 -12.18 16.37 5.06
C TRP A 155 -12.89 17.24 6.09
N ALA A 156 -12.21 17.69 7.16
CA ALA A 156 -12.88 18.45 8.22
C ALA A 156 -13.46 19.81 7.74
N CYS A 157 -12.98 20.34 6.62
CA CYS A 157 -13.56 21.52 5.95
C CYS A 157 -14.79 21.18 5.09
N CYS A 158 -15.06 19.91 4.81
CA CYS A 158 -16.15 19.41 3.98
C CYS A 158 -16.89 18.22 4.64
N PRO A 159 -17.49 18.40 5.83
CA PRO A 159 -18.13 17.30 6.57
C PRO A 159 -19.35 16.70 5.86
N HIS A 160 -19.91 17.39 4.86
CA HIS A 160 -21.01 16.89 4.03
C HIS A 160 -20.55 15.93 2.91
N LYS A 161 -19.27 15.99 2.51
CA LYS A 161 -18.68 15.10 1.49
C LYS A 161 -18.06 13.88 2.16
N LYS A 162 -18.91 12.99 2.69
CA LYS A 162 -18.47 11.75 3.33
C LYS A 162 -18.39 10.63 2.30
N SER A 163 -17.35 9.82 2.43
CA SER A 163 -17.17 8.57 1.69
C SER A 163 -16.98 7.41 2.67
N TYR A 164 -17.38 6.22 2.28
CA TYR A 164 -17.06 4.98 3.00
C TYR A 164 -15.91 4.21 2.35
N ASP A 165 -15.58 4.53 1.10
CA ASP A 165 -14.41 4.01 0.36
C ASP A 165 -13.23 5.00 0.46
N PHE A 166 -12.02 4.47 0.62
CA PHE A 166 -10.79 5.28 0.68
C PHE A 166 -10.47 5.98 -0.65
N GLU A 167 -10.65 5.29 -1.79
CA GLU A 167 -10.35 5.86 -3.11
C GLU A 167 -11.28 7.03 -3.44
N ILE A 168 -12.56 6.88 -3.11
CA ILE A 168 -13.56 7.95 -3.27
C ILE A 168 -13.20 9.14 -2.36
N PHE A 169 -12.78 8.88 -1.11
CA PHE A 169 -12.35 9.93 -0.18
C PHE A 169 -11.13 10.71 -0.71
N GLU A 170 -10.11 10.02 -1.22
CA GLU A 170 -8.88 10.61 -1.75
C GLU A 170 -9.15 11.48 -2.99
N ASN A 171 -10.20 11.16 -3.73
CA ASN A 171 -10.61 11.86 -4.94
C ASN A 171 -11.65 12.97 -4.69
N ILE A 172 -12.02 13.26 -3.43
CA ILE A 172 -12.90 14.41 -3.12
C ILE A 172 -12.19 15.70 -3.53
N PRO A 173 -12.75 16.49 -4.47
CA PRO A 173 -12.11 17.71 -4.96
C PRO A 173 -11.96 18.74 -3.84
N GLY A 174 -10.83 19.45 -3.85
CA GLY A 174 -10.53 20.52 -2.90
C GLY A 174 -11.63 21.58 -2.84
N CYS A 175 -11.91 22.09 -1.65
CA CYS A 175 -12.92 23.15 -1.44
C CYS A 175 -12.35 24.56 -1.48
N GLN A 176 -11.03 24.71 -1.61
CA GLN A 176 -10.33 25.98 -1.71
C GLN A 176 -9.41 25.99 -2.94
N GLU A 177 -9.17 27.18 -3.45
CA GLU A 177 -8.25 27.43 -4.54
C GLU A 177 -7.06 28.27 -4.05
N GLY A 178 -5.88 28.04 -4.62
CA GLY A 178 -4.67 28.78 -4.29
C GLY A 178 -3.51 28.42 -5.21
N ILE A 179 -2.30 28.70 -4.76
CA ILE A 179 -1.06 28.30 -5.43
C ILE A 179 -0.42 27.17 -4.63
N CYS A 180 0.20 26.19 -5.29
CA CYS A 180 0.86 25.09 -4.59
C CYS A 180 2.03 25.60 -3.73
N SER A 181 2.25 24.98 -2.57
CA SER A 181 3.35 25.31 -1.67
C SER A 181 4.29 24.11 -1.49
N GLU A 182 5.60 24.39 -1.44
CA GLU A 182 6.66 23.44 -1.06
C GLU A 182 6.91 23.43 0.46
N GLU A 183 6.54 24.52 1.14
CA GLU A 183 6.80 24.70 2.56
C GLU A 183 5.89 23.80 3.38
N LYS A 184 6.50 22.98 4.25
CA LYS A 184 5.76 22.22 5.24
C LYS A 184 5.43 23.16 6.38
N VAL A 185 4.18 23.58 6.47
CA VAL A 185 3.71 24.31 7.64
C VAL A 185 3.83 23.37 8.85
N GLU A 186 4.75 23.67 9.75
CA GLU A 186 5.03 22.87 10.97
C GLU A 186 3.97 23.07 12.06
N GLU A 187 3.05 24.03 11.88
CA GLU A 187 1.96 24.27 12.81
C GLU A 187 0.92 23.15 12.72
N GLN A 188 1.13 22.16 13.57
CA GLN A 188 0.12 21.27 14.15
C GLN A 188 -0.71 20.48 13.12
N LYS A 189 -0.08 19.47 12.52
CA LYS A 189 -0.83 18.28 12.10
C LYS A 189 -1.27 17.53 13.36
N GLN A 190 -2.21 18.07 14.12
CA GLN A 190 -2.94 17.31 15.11
C GLN A 190 -3.69 16.23 14.33
N PHE A 191 -3.14 15.02 14.34
CA PHE A 191 -3.86 13.88 13.81
C PHE A 191 -4.98 13.61 14.80
N LEU A 192 -6.21 13.96 14.43
CA LEU A 192 -7.43 13.77 15.24
C LEU A 192 -7.79 12.29 15.47
N GLY A 193 -6.81 11.38 15.37
CA GLY A 193 -6.92 9.92 15.41
C GLY A 193 -6.05 9.24 16.47
N GLY A 194 -5.76 9.92 17.59
CA GLY A 194 -5.66 9.23 18.88
C GLY A 194 -4.29 8.92 19.48
N CYS A 195 -3.15 9.24 18.83
CA CYS A 195 -1.84 9.16 19.50
C CYS A 195 -1.48 10.49 20.18
N ASP A 196 -1.54 11.59 19.44
CA ASP A 196 -1.08 12.91 19.91
C ASP A 196 -1.96 13.43 21.07
N LEU A 197 -3.28 13.30 20.94
CA LEU A 197 -4.23 13.68 21.98
C LEU A 197 -4.12 12.78 23.23
N ARG A 198 -3.74 11.51 23.03
CA ARG A 198 -3.57 10.54 24.10
C ARG A 198 -2.32 10.86 24.90
N GLU A 199 -1.23 11.28 24.26
CA GLU A 199 -0.01 11.72 24.93
C GLU A 199 -0.21 13.02 25.72
N GLU A 200 -0.92 14.01 25.17
CA GLU A 200 -1.30 15.23 25.91
C GLU A 200 -2.20 14.93 27.13
N LEU A 201 -3.11 13.96 27.02
CA LEU A 201 -3.95 13.51 28.14
C LEU A 201 -3.16 12.66 29.16
N HIS A 202 -2.22 11.82 28.72
CA HIS A 202 -1.34 11.04 29.60
C HIS A 202 -0.26 11.89 30.29
N GLY A 203 0.09 13.06 29.75
CA GLY A 203 0.93 14.05 30.44
C GLY A 203 0.30 14.60 31.74
N LYS A 204 -1.00 14.34 31.96
CA LYS A 204 -1.72 14.60 33.21
C LYS A 204 -2.35 13.33 33.84
N GLY A 205 -1.91 12.14 33.44
CA GLY A 205 -2.44 10.86 33.93
C GLY A 205 -1.47 10.17 34.88
N SER A 206 -1.96 9.82 36.08
CA SER A 206 -1.27 9.06 37.14
C SER A 206 -0.24 8.03 36.65
N GLU A 207 0.95 8.06 37.25
CA GLU A 207 2.04 7.10 37.04
C GLU A 207 1.54 5.66 37.21
N LEU A 208 1.68 4.85 36.16
CA LEU A 208 1.34 3.43 36.18
C LEU A 208 2.35 2.72 37.10
N LYS A 209 1.88 2.28 38.27
CA LYS A 209 2.69 1.53 39.23
C LYS A 209 3.16 0.20 38.61
N SER A 210 4.42 -0.15 38.89
CA SER A 210 5.03 -1.37 38.37
C SER A 210 4.44 -2.62 39.04
N ILE A 211 4.64 -3.78 38.42
CA ILE A 211 4.30 -5.07 39.02
C ILE A 211 5.04 -5.29 40.35
N ASP A 212 6.27 -4.75 40.46
CA ASP A 212 7.08 -4.82 41.67
C ASP A 212 6.49 -3.95 42.79
N ASP A 213 5.90 -2.80 42.46
CA ASP A 213 5.15 -1.98 43.43
C ASP A 213 3.92 -2.72 43.96
N PHE A 214 3.28 -3.54 43.12
CA PHE A 214 2.12 -4.35 43.53
C PHE A 214 2.54 -5.56 44.39
N ASN A 215 3.64 -6.23 44.03
CA ASN A 215 4.17 -7.39 44.76
C ASN A 215 4.76 -7.00 46.12
N ARG A 216 5.32 -5.79 46.24
CA ARG A 216 5.86 -5.27 47.51
C ARG A 216 4.78 -5.02 48.56
N VAL A 217 3.52 -4.81 48.14
CA VAL A 217 2.36 -4.58 49.03
C VAL A 217 1.81 -5.89 49.63
N GLN A 218 2.07 -7.05 49.03
CA GLN A 218 1.51 -8.34 49.49
C GLN A 218 2.33 -9.07 50.57
N GLN A 219 3.54 -8.63 50.91
CA GLN A 219 4.48 -9.43 51.75
C GLN A 219 4.64 -8.95 53.21
N GLY A 220 3.73 -8.17 53.76
CA GLY A 220 3.72 -7.87 55.19
C GLY A 220 2.30 -7.57 55.67
N GLY A 221 1.95 -7.93 56.91
CA GLY A 221 0.65 -7.61 57.52
C GLY A 221 0.54 -6.18 58.08
N ALA A 222 1.65 -5.48 58.25
CA ALA A 222 1.71 -4.07 58.68
C ALA A 222 1.17 -3.01 57.68
N PRO A 223 1.30 -3.14 56.34
CA PRO A 223 0.90 -2.11 55.37
C PRO A 223 -0.61 -1.87 55.30
N VAL A 224 -1.44 -2.81 55.75
CA VAL A 224 -2.90 -2.68 55.68
C VAL A 224 -3.43 -1.73 56.75
N LEU A 225 -2.88 -1.81 57.97
CA LEU A 225 -3.26 -0.91 59.07
C LEU A 225 -2.79 0.52 58.81
N ASP A 226 -1.58 0.70 58.28
CA ASP A 226 -1.07 2.03 57.89
C ASP A 226 -1.89 2.64 56.75
N ARG A 227 -2.32 1.82 55.78
CA ARG A 227 -3.22 2.26 54.71
C ARG A 227 -4.60 2.63 55.24
N LEU A 228 -5.17 1.83 56.15
CA LEU A 228 -6.44 2.15 56.79
C LEU A 228 -6.34 3.46 57.58
N LYS A 229 -5.26 3.64 58.34
CA LYS A 229 -5.00 4.87 59.10
C LYS A 229 -4.96 6.10 58.20
N SER A 230 -4.29 6.01 57.06
CA SER A 230 -4.25 7.10 56.06
C SER A 230 -5.65 7.44 55.55
N VAL A 231 -6.46 6.43 55.19
CA VAL A 231 -7.83 6.64 54.69
C VAL A 231 -8.74 7.22 55.77
N PHE A 232 -8.63 6.77 57.02
CA PHE A 232 -9.42 7.32 58.12
C PHE A 232 -9.03 8.77 58.45
N THR A 233 -7.75 9.12 58.31
CA THR A 233 -7.29 10.51 58.49
C THR A 233 -7.82 11.43 57.37
N GLU A 234 -7.91 10.93 56.14
CA GLU A 234 -8.57 11.66 55.04
C GLU A 234 -10.08 11.86 55.26
N LEU A 235 -10.71 11.00 56.06
CA LEU A 235 -12.11 11.13 56.50
C LEU A 235 -12.26 11.93 57.79
N ASP A 236 -11.23 12.70 58.17
CA ASP A 236 -11.21 13.60 59.33
C ASP A 236 -11.31 12.89 60.69
N ILE A 237 -10.93 11.60 60.74
CA ILE A 237 -10.80 10.84 61.99
C ILE A 237 -9.35 10.95 62.49
N GLU A 238 -9.20 11.36 63.74
CA GLU A 238 -7.88 11.56 64.35
C GLU A 238 -7.06 10.27 64.37
N ALA A 239 -5.83 10.36 63.89
CA ALA A 239 -4.89 9.24 63.80
C ALA A 239 -4.59 8.59 65.17
N GLU A 240 -4.64 9.38 66.25
CA GLU A 240 -4.43 8.91 67.63
C GLU A 240 -5.59 8.03 68.12
N LEU A 241 -6.82 8.35 67.72
CA LEU A 241 -8.00 7.54 68.04
C LEU A 241 -7.94 6.18 67.32
N PHE A 242 -7.46 6.16 66.07
CA PHE A 242 -7.24 4.93 65.33
C PHE A 242 -6.22 4.02 66.03
N ASP A 243 -5.09 4.57 66.48
CA ASP A 243 -4.07 3.79 67.20
C ASP A 243 -4.61 3.23 68.53
N GLN A 244 -5.35 4.03 69.30
CA GLN A 244 -5.96 3.59 70.56
C GLN A 244 -6.93 2.41 70.37
N VAL A 245 -7.74 2.44 69.30
CA VAL A 245 -8.67 1.35 68.98
C VAL A 245 -7.91 0.11 68.51
N VAL A 246 -6.91 0.26 67.65
CA VAL A 246 -6.09 -0.86 67.17
C VAL A 246 -5.31 -1.52 68.31
N ASP A 247 -4.75 -0.74 69.22
CA ASP A 247 -4.04 -1.26 70.39
C ASP A 247 -5.01 -1.91 71.40
N GLY A 248 -6.21 -1.36 71.57
CA GLY A 248 -7.28 -2.00 72.35
C GLY A 248 -7.67 -3.37 71.79
N LEU A 249 -7.85 -3.46 70.47
CA LEU A 249 -8.14 -4.74 69.78
C LEU A 249 -6.98 -5.73 69.88
N ARG A 250 -5.73 -5.27 69.82
CA ARG A 250 -4.55 -6.11 70.06
C ARG A 250 -4.48 -6.61 71.49
N MET A 251 -4.87 -5.81 72.48
CA MET A 251 -4.92 -6.26 73.88
C MET A 251 -6.06 -7.24 74.14
N GLU A 252 -7.20 -7.08 73.45
CA GLU A 252 -8.39 -7.92 73.62
C GLU A 252 -8.28 -9.27 72.87
N TYR A 253 -7.56 -9.30 71.73
CA TYR A 253 -7.50 -10.47 70.84
C TYR A 253 -6.07 -10.93 70.47
N GLY A 254 -5.02 -10.36 71.04
CA GLY A 254 -3.62 -10.52 70.59
C GLY A 254 -2.76 -11.58 71.29
N GLU A 255 -3.29 -12.38 72.20
CA GLU A 255 -2.64 -13.63 72.63
C GLU A 255 -3.39 -14.81 72.00
N ASP A 256 -3.02 -15.14 70.75
CA ASP A 256 -3.00 -16.49 70.15
C ASP A 256 -3.00 -16.39 68.61
N ASN A 257 -1.84 -16.03 68.03
CA ASN A 257 -1.33 -16.57 66.76
C ASN A 257 0.12 -16.11 66.49
#